data_AF-A0AAN6EA09-F1
#
_entry.id   AF-A0AAN6EA09-F1
#
_cell.length_a   1.000
_cell.length_b   1.000
_cell.length_c   1.000
_cell.angle_alpha   90.00
_cell.angle_beta   90.00
_cell.angle_gamma   90.00
#
_symmetry.space_group_name_H-M   'P 1'
#
loop_
_entity.id
_entity.type
_entity.pdbx_description
1 polymer ?
#
loop_
_entity_poly.entity_id
_entity_poly.type
_entity_poly.pdbx_seq_one_letter_code
_entity_poly.pdbx_strand_id
1 'polypeptide(L)'
;QGDACPLRAAISVCNPYDLSASSDAIDMPTFRNKHVYAPAMLMGLMQLYRRHKKVIESGPVEFDAVAISKIKRIREFDDLITSRAFGYEDSADYYGKCSCAQFMPNIRIPFLALSSLDDPVCPERIIPRDTFRSNPYLILALTQYGGHLGYHESMTSSWYPRPITEFCAAMFNRLP
;
A
#
# COMPACT_ATOMS: atom_id res chain seq x y z
N GLN A 1 13.34 -6.33 9.25
CA GLN A 1 13.22 -5.54 10.49
C GLN A 1 14.32 -5.93 11.45
N GLY A 2 14.64 -5.09 12.44
CA GLY A 2 15.71 -5.33 13.42
C GLY A 2 17.12 -4.99 12.95
N ASP A 3 18.08 -5.06 13.87
CA ASP A 3 19.46 -4.59 13.68
C ASP A 3 20.25 -5.41 12.65
N ALA A 4 19.83 -6.66 12.40
CA ALA A 4 20.44 -7.54 11.41
C ALA A 4 19.85 -7.39 9.99
N CYS A 5 19.12 -6.30 9.71
CA CYS A 5 18.51 -6.12 8.40
C CYS A 5 19.59 -5.93 7.31
N PRO A 6 19.60 -6.75 6.24
CA PRO A 6 20.63 -6.67 5.20
C PRO A 6 20.44 -5.49 4.24
N LEU A 7 19.28 -4.82 4.29
CA LEU A 7 18.97 -3.67 3.45
C LEU A 7 19.64 -2.41 4.02
N ARG A 8 20.14 -1.53 3.16
CA ARG A 8 20.78 -0.26 3.57
C ARG A 8 19.78 0.86 3.86
N ALA A 9 18.72 0.91 3.09
CA ALA A 9 17.64 1.87 3.23
C ALA A 9 16.37 1.32 2.54
N ALA A 10 15.23 1.92 2.83
CA ALA A 10 13.97 1.60 2.17
C ALA A 10 13.14 2.85 1.90
N ILE A 11 12.27 2.77 0.90
CA ILE A 11 11.39 3.86 0.50
C ILE A 11 10.00 3.29 0.30
N SER A 12 8.98 4.00 0.77
CA SER A 12 7.58 3.68 0.50
C SER A 12 6.82 4.94 0.08
N VAL A 13 5.95 4.82 -0.91
CA VAL A 13 5.19 5.93 -1.48
C VAL A 13 3.71 5.59 -1.37
N CYS A 14 2.97 6.46 -0.69
CA CYS A 14 1.52 6.35 -0.45
C CYS A 14 1.13 4.98 0.10
N ASN A 15 1.79 4.63 1.20
CA ASN A 15 1.67 3.34 1.84
C ASN A 15 0.32 3.18 2.56
N PRO A 16 -0.44 2.09 2.34
CA PRO A 16 -1.62 1.78 3.12
C PRO A 16 -1.21 1.19 4.48
N TYR A 17 -0.85 2.05 5.42
CA TYR A 17 -0.38 1.67 6.76
C TYR A 17 -1.34 0.77 7.52
N ASP A 18 -2.65 0.98 7.30
CA ASP A 18 -3.76 0.19 7.79
C ASP A 18 -4.63 -0.22 6.60
N LEU A 19 -4.60 -1.51 6.27
CA LEU A 19 -5.29 -2.06 5.09
C LEU A 19 -6.81 -1.98 5.25
N SER A 20 -7.34 -2.17 6.46
CA SER A 20 -8.77 -2.11 6.73
C SER A 20 -9.28 -0.68 6.52
N ALA A 21 -8.62 0.29 7.14
CA ALA A 21 -9.02 1.69 7.04
C ALA A 21 -8.78 2.28 5.63
N SER A 22 -7.77 1.80 4.90
CA SER A 22 -7.59 2.10 3.47
C SER A 22 -8.71 1.51 2.61
N SER A 23 -9.09 0.25 2.84
CA SER A 23 -10.22 -0.40 2.18
C SER A 23 -11.52 0.39 2.41
N ASP A 24 -11.79 0.81 3.65
CA ASP A 24 -12.93 1.68 3.98
C ASP A 24 -12.86 3.03 3.27
N ALA A 25 -11.67 3.64 3.17
CA ALA A 25 -11.49 4.92 2.51
C ALA A 25 -11.84 4.86 1.02
N ILE A 26 -11.39 3.80 0.34
CA ILE A 26 -11.69 3.60 -1.08
C ILE A 26 -13.18 3.34 -1.31
N ASP A 27 -13.86 2.70 -0.38
CA ASP A 27 -15.30 2.45 -0.48
C ASP A 27 -16.16 3.68 -0.12
N MET A 28 -15.56 4.78 0.37
CA MET A 28 -16.31 6.01 0.64
C MET A 28 -17.00 6.54 -0.63
N PRO A 29 -18.26 7.00 -0.54
CA PRO A 29 -19.10 7.32 -1.70
C PRO A 29 -18.76 8.69 -2.33
N THR A 30 -17.48 9.05 -2.40
CA THR A 30 -17.02 10.25 -3.12
C THR A 30 -17.02 9.98 -4.62
N PHE A 31 -17.18 11.04 -5.42
CA PHE A 31 -17.18 10.92 -6.88
C PHE A 31 -15.88 10.28 -7.40
N ARG A 32 -14.72 10.72 -6.89
CA ARG A 32 -13.42 10.19 -7.30
C ARG A 32 -13.25 8.72 -6.92
N ASN A 33 -13.65 8.32 -5.72
CA ASN A 33 -13.46 6.95 -5.25
C ASN A 33 -14.35 5.99 -6.04
N LYS A 34 -15.64 6.33 -6.17
CA LYS A 34 -16.63 5.50 -6.86
C LYS A 34 -16.38 5.35 -8.36
N HIS A 35 -15.88 6.39 -9.02
CA HIS A 35 -15.78 6.43 -10.48
C HIS A 35 -14.36 6.32 -11.04
N VAL A 36 -13.33 6.54 -10.21
CA VAL A 36 -11.93 6.53 -10.64
C VAL A 36 -11.13 5.46 -9.88
N TYR A 37 -10.94 5.64 -8.57
CA TYR A 37 -9.99 4.80 -7.81
C TYR A 37 -10.47 3.36 -7.60
N ALA A 38 -11.65 3.15 -7.04
CA ALA A 38 -12.14 1.80 -6.74
C ALA A 38 -12.29 0.94 -8.01
N PRO A 39 -12.88 1.44 -9.12
CA PRO A 39 -12.98 0.66 -10.35
C PRO A 39 -11.62 0.36 -10.99
N ALA A 40 -10.71 1.34 -11.04
CA ALA A 40 -9.39 1.15 -11.64
C ALA A 40 -8.57 0.12 -10.84
N MET A 41 -8.56 0.22 -9.51
CA MET A 41 -7.81 -0.69 -8.66
C MET A 41 -8.40 -2.11 -8.70
N LEU A 42 -9.72 -2.25 -8.61
CA LEU A 42 -10.37 -3.55 -8.72
C LEU A 42 -10.15 -4.19 -10.10
N MET A 43 -10.21 -3.40 -11.18
CA MET A 43 -9.91 -3.90 -12.52
C MET A 43 -8.49 -4.45 -12.62
N GLY A 44 -7.51 -3.72 -12.07
CA GLY A 44 -6.11 -4.17 -12.01
C GLY A 44 -5.93 -5.47 -11.21
N LEU A 45 -6.55 -5.55 -10.03
CA LEU A 45 -6.53 -6.75 -9.19
C LEU A 45 -7.16 -7.96 -9.90
N MET A 46 -8.32 -7.78 -10.53
CA MET A 46 -8.98 -8.83 -11.32
C MET A 46 -8.17 -9.24 -12.54
N GLN A 47 -7.45 -8.31 -13.18
CA GLN A 47 -6.55 -8.62 -14.28
C GLN A 47 -5.34 -9.44 -13.81
N LEU A 48 -4.74 -9.07 -12.68
CA LEU A 48 -3.65 -9.81 -12.05
C LEU A 48 -4.08 -11.23 -11.69
N TYR A 49 -5.24 -11.37 -11.04
CA TYR A 49 -5.82 -12.66 -10.73
C TYR A 49 -6.02 -13.52 -11.99
N ARG A 50 -6.67 -12.99 -13.03
CA ARG A 50 -6.89 -13.73 -14.29
C ARG A 50 -5.58 -14.16 -14.95
N ARG A 51 -4.57 -13.27 -14.96
CA ARG A 51 -3.25 -13.54 -15.54
C ARG A 51 -2.52 -14.67 -14.80
N HIS A 52 -2.65 -14.73 -13.48
CA HIS A 52 -1.93 -15.67 -12.63
C HIS A 52 -2.82 -16.78 -12.04
N LYS A 53 -4.05 -16.93 -12.54
CA LYS A 53 -5.08 -17.84 -12.01
C LYS A 53 -4.57 -19.25 -11.77
N LYS A 54 -3.86 -19.82 -12.76
CA LYS A 54 -3.29 -21.18 -12.64
C LYS A 54 -2.35 -21.36 -11.45
N VAL A 55 -1.58 -20.34 -11.11
CA VAL A 55 -0.64 -20.38 -9.97
C VAL A 55 -1.40 -20.17 -8.67
N ILE A 56 -2.28 -19.17 -8.64
CA ILE A 56 -3.08 -18.82 -7.46
C ILE A 56 -3.97 -20.01 -7.03
N GLU A 57 -4.59 -20.69 -7.99
CA GLU A 57 -5.48 -21.83 -7.75
C GLU A 57 -4.74 -23.20 -7.74
N SER A 58 -3.41 -23.23 -7.79
CA SER A 58 -2.66 -24.50 -7.78
C SER A 58 -2.57 -25.15 -6.39
N GLY A 59 -2.90 -24.39 -5.35
CA GLY A 59 -2.87 -24.85 -3.96
C GLY A 59 -4.09 -25.70 -3.57
N PRO A 60 -4.16 -26.13 -2.30
CA PRO A 60 -5.25 -26.98 -1.79
C PRO A 60 -6.56 -26.20 -1.54
N VAL A 61 -6.58 -24.89 -1.79
CA VAL A 61 -7.72 -24.01 -1.49
C VAL A 61 -8.63 -23.93 -2.70
N GLU A 62 -9.92 -24.17 -2.49
CA GLU A 62 -10.93 -24.05 -3.53
C GLU A 62 -11.39 -22.58 -3.68
N PHE A 63 -11.57 -22.15 -4.93
CA PHE A 63 -12.04 -20.81 -5.28
C PHE A 63 -13.41 -20.89 -5.94
N ASP A 64 -14.41 -20.23 -5.36
CA ASP A 64 -15.75 -20.14 -5.97
C ASP A 64 -15.73 -19.15 -7.14
N ALA A 65 -15.63 -19.70 -8.35
CA ALA A 65 -15.64 -18.91 -9.59
C ALA A 65 -16.90 -18.07 -9.78
N VAL A 66 -18.06 -18.52 -9.27
CA VAL A 66 -19.32 -17.77 -9.36
C VAL A 66 -19.28 -16.59 -8.42
N ALA A 67 -18.84 -16.76 -7.16
CA ALA A 67 -18.66 -15.65 -6.22
C ALA A 67 -17.63 -14.63 -6.75
N ILE A 68 -16.49 -15.11 -7.24
CA ILE A 68 -15.43 -14.26 -7.82
C ILE A 68 -15.93 -13.44 -9.00
N SER A 69 -16.80 -14.00 -9.85
CA SER A 69 -17.37 -13.28 -10.99
C SER A 69 -18.26 -12.08 -10.59
N LYS A 70 -18.73 -12.06 -9.34
CA LYS A 70 -19.66 -11.04 -8.80
C LYS A 70 -18.98 -9.96 -7.96
N ILE A 71 -17.66 -10.02 -7.77
CA ILE A 71 -16.89 -9.04 -6.99
C ILE A 71 -17.10 -7.63 -7.55
N LYS A 72 -17.39 -6.68 -6.65
CA LYS A 72 -17.56 -5.24 -6.96
C LYS A 72 -16.69 -4.34 -6.10
N ARG A 73 -16.13 -4.85 -5.00
CA ARG A 73 -15.31 -4.09 -4.05
C ARG A 73 -13.96 -4.78 -3.83
N ILE A 74 -12.96 -3.99 -3.47
CA ILE A 74 -11.62 -4.51 -3.16
C ILE A 74 -11.65 -5.44 -1.95
N ARG A 75 -12.45 -5.13 -0.92
CA ARG A 75 -12.60 -6.03 0.23
C ARG A 75 -13.10 -7.42 -0.17
N GLU A 76 -14.05 -7.49 -1.11
CA GLU A 76 -14.57 -8.77 -1.61
C GLU A 76 -13.50 -9.53 -2.41
N PHE A 77 -12.65 -8.81 -3.15
CA PHE A 77 -11.48 -9.41 -3.79
C PHE A 77 -10.51 -9.97 -2.74
N ASP A 78 -10.21 -9.19 -1.71
CA ASP A 78 -9.31 -9.64 -0.66
C ASP A 78 -9.88 -10.82 0.13
N ASP A 79 -11.19 -10.87 0.32
CA ASP A 79 -11.88 -11.94 1.06
C ASP A 79 -11.97 -13.26 0.30
N LEU A 80 -12.24 -13.19 -1.00
CA LEU A 80 -12.46 -14.37 -1.85
C LEU A 80 -11.19 -14.85 -2.55
N ILE A 81 -10.18 -13.98 -2.71
CA ILE A 81 -8.96 -14.28 -3.46
C ILE A 81 -7.72 -14.11 -2.59
N THR A 82 -7.42 -12.90 -2.11
CA THR A 82 -6.14 -12.62 -1.43
C THR A 82 -5.99 -13.46 -0.16
N SER A 83 -6.96 -13.40 0.75
CA SER A 83 -6.94 -14.12 2.03
C SER A 83 -6.75 -15.62 1.80
N ARG A 84 -7.55 -16.19 0.89
CA ARG A 84 -7.55 -17.60 0.49
C ARG A 84 -6.22 -18.05 -0.11
N ALA A 85 -5.68 -17.27 -1.04
CA ALA A 85 -4.41 -17.56 -1.70
C ALA A 85 -3.22 -17.55 -0.73
N PHE A 86 -3.28 -16.75 0.33
CA PHE A 86 -2.22 -16.61 1.32
C PHE A 86 -2.50 -17.33 2.65
N GLY A 87 -3.61 -18.08 2.76
CA GLY A 87 -3.94 -18.89 3.93
C GLY A 87 -4.47 -18.12 5.15
N TYR A 88 -5.03 -16.92 4.94
CA TYR A 88 -5.78 -16.18 5.94
C TYR A 88 -7.24 -16.65 5.99
N GLU A 89 -7.90 -16.48 7.14
CA GLU A 89 -9.28 -16.92 7.33
C GLU A 89 -10.27 -16.13 6.44
N ASP A 90 -10.08 -14.81 6.41
CA ASP A 90 -10.88 -13.84 5.67
C ASP A 90 -10.08 -12.56 5.42
N SER A 91 -10.71 -11.55 4.82
CA SER A 91 -10.09 -10.24 4.59
C SER A 91 -9.71 -9.51 5.88
N ALA A 92 -10.44 -9.68 6.98
CA ALA A 92 -10.17 -9.01 8.24
C ALA A 92 -8.93 -9.59 8.93
N ASP A 93 -8.77 -10.92 8.93
CA ASP A 93 -7.57 -11.61 9.40
C ASP A 93 -6.34 -11.20 8.59
N TYR A 94 -6.47 -11.18 7.26
CA TYR A 94 -5.44 -10.66 6.36
C TYR A 94 -5.05 -9.21 6.72
N TYR A 95 -6.02 -8.31 6.84
CA TYR A 95 -5.74 -6.92 7.17
C TYR A 95 -5.09 -6.75 8.55
N GLY A 96 -5.55 -7.49 9.55
CA GLY A 96 -4.98 -7.45 10.90
C GLY A 96 -3.52 -7.89 10.93
N LYS A 97 -3.17 -8.95 10.19
CA LYS A 97 -1.80 -9.50 10.14
C LYS A 97 -0.87 -8.75 9.20
N CYS A 98 -1.39 -8.13 8.13
CA CYS A 98 -0.57 -7.51 7.09
C CYS A 98 -0.53 -5.98 7.12
N SER A 99 -1.36 -5.31 7.94
CA SER A 99 -1.26 -3.86 8.14
C SER A 99 0.10 -3.50 8.73
N CYS A 100 0.87 -2.70 7.99
CA CYS A 100 2.29 -2.56 8.25
C CYS A 100 2.63 -1.63 9.43
N ALA A 101 1.70 -0.77 9.86
CA ALA A 101 1.91 0.17 10.96
C ALA A 101 2.48 -0.50 12.23
N GLN A 102 2.03 -1.72 12.55
CA GLN A 102 2.48 -2.47 13.73
C GLN A 102 3.95 -2.93 13.66
N PHE A 103 4.53 -3.05 12.46
CA PHE A 103 5.92 -3.50 12.28
C PHE A 103 6.92 -2.34 12.18
N MET A 104 6.43 -1.13 11.87
CA MET A 104 7.27 0.07 11.71
C MET A 104 8.13 0.42 12.94
N PRO A 105 7.69 0.20 14.20
CA PRO A 105 8.56 0.40 15.37
C PRO A 105 9.84 -0.45 15.35
N ASN A 106 9.89 -1.54 14.59
CA ASN A 106 11.04 -2.45 14.50
C ASN A 106 11.99 -2.13 13.33
N ILE A 107 11.73 -1.07 12.57
CA ILE A 107 12.64 -0.62 11.50
C ILE A 107 13.89 -0.01 12.14
N ARG A 108 15.07 -0.46 11.67
CA ARG A 108 16.40 -0.07 12.17
C ARG A 108 17.35 0.41 11.06
N ILE A 109 16.77 0.76 9.92
CA ILE A 109 17.48 1.29 8.75
C ILE A 109 16.75 2.54 8.27
N PRO A 110 17.44 3.51 7.65
CA PRO A 110 16.81 4.69 7.10
C PRO A 110 15.65 4.35 6.16
N PHE A 111 14.48 4.87 6.48
CA PHE A 111 13.24 4.58 5.78
C PHE A 111 12.54 5.90 5.44
N LEU A 112 12.35 6.16 4.16
CA LEU A 112 11.60 7.32 3.67
C LEU A 112 10.17 6.91 3.29
N ALA A 113 9.18 7.49 3.96
CA ALA A 113 7.79 7.44 3.55
C ALA A 113 7.40 8.76 2.90
N LEU A 114 6.84 8.70 1.69
CA LEU A 114 6.14 9.82 1.06
C LEU A 114 4.64 9.58 1.15
N SER A 115 3.86 10.55 1.61
CA SER A 115 2.40 10.48 1.68
C SER A 115 1.79 11.85 1.41
N SER A 116 0.53 11.88 0.97
CA SER A 116 -0.23 13.13 0.81
C SER A 116 -1.47 13.15 1.70
N LEU A 117 -1.86 14.35 2.14
CA LEU A 117 -3.03 14.56 2.99
C LEU A 117 -4.36 14.38 2.24
N ASP A 118 -4.34 14.59 0.92
CA ASP A 118 -5.49 14.44 0.03
C ASP A 118 -5.59 13.05 -0.62
N ASP A 119 -4.83 12.05 -0.15
CA ASP A 119 -4.85 10.69 -0.69
C ASP A 119 -6.21 10.01 -0.43
N PRO A 120 -6.97 9.65 -1.49
CA PRO A 120 -8.27 9.00 -1.37
C PRO A 120 -8.22 7.52 -0.98
N VAL A 121 -7.04 6.89 -1.07
CA VAL A 121 -6.77 5.47 -0.80
C VAL A 121 -6.10 5.31 0.57
N CYS A 122 -5.15 6.18 0.90
CA CYS A 122 -4.40 6.16 2.16
C CYS A 122 -4.66 7.46 2.95
N PRO A 123 -5.84 7.60 3.58
CA PRO A 123 -6.26 8.85 4.19
C PRO A 123 -5.34 9.28 5.34
N GLU A 124 -5.20 10.58 5.58
CA GLU A 124 -4.31 11.12 6.62
C GLU A 124 -4.39 10.39 7.98
N ARG A 125 -5.61 10.04 8.42
CA ARG A 125 -5.86 9.41 9.72
C ARG A 125 -5.13 8.08 9.94
N ILE A 126 -4.70 7.39 8.87
CA ILE A 126 -4.00 6.09 8.99
C ILE A 126 -2.48 6.26 9.10
N ILE A 127 -1.94 7.46 8.92
CA ILE A 127 -0.50 7.70 9.01
C ILE A 127 -0.07 7.55 10.48
N PRO A 128 0.86 6.63 10.83
CA PRO A 128 1.27 6.36 12.21
C PRO A 128 2.27 7.42 12.70
N ARG A 129 1.80 8.67 12.85
CA ARG A 129 2.62 9.85 13.17
C ARG A 129 3.47 9.66 14.42
N ASP A 130 2.95 9.00 15.45
CA ASP A 130 3.69 8.76 16.68
C ASP A 130 4.84 7.76 16.50
N THR A 131 4.68 6.79 15.60
CA THR A 131 5.79 5.89 15.22
C THR A 131 6.87 6.65 14.46
N PHE A 132 6.51 7.54 13.54
CA PHE A 132 7.47 8.41 12.85
C PHE A 132 8.19 9.38 13.80
N ARG A 133 7.52 9.87 14.85
CA ARG A 133 8.14 10.74 15.86
C ARG A 133 9.10 10.01 16.79
N SER A 134 8.77 8.77 17.14
CA SER A 134 9.52 8.00 18.15
C SER A 134 10.65 7.16 17.56
N ASN A 135 10.57 6.74 16.30
CA ASN A 135 11.60 5.93 15.65
C ASN A 135 12.56 6.81 14.82
N PRO A 136 13.84 6.96 15.21
CA PRO A 136 14.80 7.85 14.55
C PRO A 136 15.20 7.40 13.14
N TYR A 137 14.88 6.17 12.75
CA TYR A 137 15.17 5.64 11.43
C TYR A 137 14.11 6.04 10.37
N LEU A 138 12.97 6.56 10.81
CA LEU A 138 11.84 6.84 9.93
C LEU A 138 11.79 8.32 9.57
N ILE A 139 11.60 8.60 8.29
CA ILE A 139 11.39 9.94 7.76
C ILE A 139 10.02 9.96 7.07
N LEU A 140 9.16 10.89 7.48
CA LEU A 140 7.87 11.13 6.83
C LEU A 140 7.94 12.42 6.01
N ALA A 141 7.95 12.30 4.69
CA ALA A 141 7.67 13.38 3.76
C ALA A 141 6.15 13.43 3.53
N LEU A 142 5.52 14.50 4.01
CA LEU A 142 4.07 14.68 3.93
C LEU A 142 3.73 15.93 3.13
N THR A 143 2.89 15.79 2.10
CA THR A 143 2.43 16.91 1.28
C THR A 143 0.96 17.22 1.49
N GLN A 144 0.55 18.46 1.23
CA GLN A 144 -0.88 18.81 1.21
C GLN A 144 -1.61 18.14 0.06
N TYR A 145 -0.96 18.04 -1.10
CA TYR A 145 -1.55 17.52 -2.32
C TYR A 145 -0.63 16.51 -3.01
N GLY A 146 -1.25 15.56 -3.70
CA GLY A 146 -0.57 14.50 -4.43
C GLY A 146 -1.48 13.32 -4.76
N GLY A 147 -2.64 13.21 -4.11
CA GLY A 147 -3.48 12.02 -4.20
C GLY A 147 -2.70 10.73 -3.92
N HIS A 148 -3.19 9.60 -4.44
CA HIS A 148 -2.51 8.32 -4.17
C HIS A 148 -1.15 8.18 -4.87
N LEU A 149 -1.00 8.64 -6.11
CA LEU A 149 0.29 8.61 -6.85
C LEU A 149 0.39 9.79 -7.84
N GLY A 150 -0.42 10.82 -7.64
CA GLY A 150 -0.62 11.95 -8.56
C GLY A 150 0.23 13.17 -8.23
N TYR A 151 1.50 12.97 -7.84
CA TYR A 151 2.46 14.04 -7.53
C TYR A 151 2.95 14.78 -8.80
N HIS A 152 2.02 15.35 -9.57
CA HIS A 152 2.29 16.00 -10.85
C HIS A 152 2.95 17.37 -10.67
N GLU A 153 3.92 17.67 -11.53
CA GLU A 153 4.50 19.01 -11.69
C GLU A 153 4.22 19.59 -13.09
N SER A 154 3.84 18.73 -14.03
CA SER A 154 3.38 19.07 -15.38
C SER A 154 2.38 18.01 -15.86
N MET A 155 1.84 18.16 -17.06
CA MET A 155 0.92 17.16 -17.63
C MET A 155 1.56 15.78 -17.85
N THR A 156 2.89 15.72 -18.00
CA THR A 156 3.61 14.49 -18.37
C THR A 156 4.66 14.08 -17.35
N SER A 157 4.88 14.87 -16.30
CA SER A 157 5.89 14.57 -15.28
C SER A 157 5.35 14.69 -13.86
N SER A 158 5.94 13.85 -13.01
CA SER A 158 5.70 13.85 -11.57
C SER A 158 6.99 14.21 -10.85
N TRP A 159 6.91 15.00 -9.79
CA TRP A 159 8.10 15.50 -9.09
C TRP A 159 8.67 14.49 -8.08
N TYR A 160 7.84 13.57 -7.56
CA TYR A 160 8.24 12.66 -6.48
C TYR A 160 9.43 11.73 -6.76
N PRO A 161 9.79 11.36 -8.01
CA PRO A 161 11.00 10.57 -8.24
C PRO A 161 12.29 11.31 -7.87
N ARG A 162 12.31 12.65 -7.91
CA ARG A 162 13.50 13.46 -7.55
C ARG A 162 13.91 13.27 -6.09
N PRO A 163 13.07 13.56 -5.07
CA PRO A 163 13.47 13.38 -3.68
C PRO A 163 13.74 11.91 -3.32
N ILE A 164 13.07 10.96 -3.98
CA ILE A 164 13.37 9.52 -3.83
C ILE A 164 14.80 9.21 -4.31
N THR A 165 15.17 9.73 -5.48
CA THR A 165 16.50 9.53 -6.06
C THR A 165 17.58 10.22 -5.22
N GLU A 166 17.30 11.43 -4.71
CA GLU A 166 18.19 12.15 -3.80
C GLU A 166 18.40 11.38 -2.49
N PHE A 167 17.33 10.81 -1.92
CA PHE A 167 17.44 9.95 -0.74
C PHE A 167 18.28 8.70 -1.01
N CYS A 168 18.03 8.01 -2.13
CA CYS A 168 18.88 6.89 -2.56
C CYS A 168 20.34 7.34 -2.67
N ALA A 169 20.62 8.42 -3.41
CA ALA A 169 21.97 8.94 -3.59
C ALA A 169 22.62 9.31 -2.24
N ALA A 170 21.89 9.94 -1.32
CA ALA A 170 22.40 10.25 0.01
C ALA A 170 22.74 8.99 0.82
N MET A 171 21.94 7.93 0.69
CA MET A 171 22.17 6.66 1.39
C MET A 171 23.31 5.83 0.80
N PHE A 172 23.56 5.94 -0.50
CA PHE A 172 24.60 5.17 -1.21
C PHE A 172 25.92 5.93 -1.41
N ASN A 173 25.90 7.26 -1.57
CA ASN A 173 27.08 8.08 -1.86
C ASN A 173 27.73 8.73 -0.63
N ARG A 174 27.10 8.69 0.55
CA ARG A 174 27.67 9.28 1.79
C ARG A 174 28.48 8.30 2.64
N LEU A 175 28.89 7.16 2.11
CA LEU A 175 29.81 6.26 2.83
C LEU A 175 31.17 6.26 2.14
N PRO A 176 32.29 6.35 2.89
CA PRO A 176 33.61 6.03 2.38
C PRO A 176 33.69 4.57 1.89
#